data_AF-A0A931U5Y4-F1
#
_entry.id   AF-A0A931U5Y4-F1
#
_cell.length_a   1.000
_cell.length_b   1.000
_cell.length_c   1.000
_cell.angle_alpha   90.00
_cell.angle_beta   90.00
_cell.angle_gamma   90.00
#
_symmetry.space_group_name_H-M   'P 1'
#
loop_
_entity.id
_entity.type
_entity.pdbx_description
1 polymer ?
#
loop_
_entity_poly.entity_id
_entity_poly.type
_entity_poly.pdbx_seq_one_letter_code
_entity_poly.pdbx_strand_id
1 'polypeptide(L)'
;MVTLDVTATRSSGGRTRSSFRHQVAVRKSDMEVLGGFVFAGEPLSLLDDGIFFFTPTELIIPSTFDHAYSFAYMSEAFSILLDALRALHPAIEDISPIRMGDDPWTTYVRLSHTALPIMVMGDGFKAGFVILAYATRGGVLLLDAPDAFQHRKGLEVLARSLVHAAASLGSQVILSTHSLELLDLLISESVEKRTGLHVYRFGLMDGQPRVLR
;
A
#
# COMPACT_ATOMS: atom_id res chain seq x y z
N MET A 1 -26.43 1.86 -4.80
CA MET A 1 -25.69 2.43 -3.66
C MET A 1 -25.92 1.49 -2.50
N VAL A 2 -24.86 0.85 -2.02
CA VAL A 2 -24.88 -0.08 -0.90
C VAL A 2 -24.08 0.55 0.21
N THR A 3 -24.63 0.56 1.42
CA THR A 3 -23.96 1.18 2.58
C THR A 3 -23.12 0.12 3.27
N LEU A 4 -21.79 0.31 3.31
CA LEU A 4 -20.90 -0.51 4.11
C LEU A 4 -20.79 0.08 5.51
N ASP A 5 -21.07 -0.75 6.53
CA ASP A 5 -20.89 -0.40 7.93
C ASP A 5 -19.45 -0.74 8.34
N VAL A 6 -18.55 0.25 8.24
CA VAL A 6 -17.18 0.07 8.71
C VAL A 6 -17.16 0.41 10.20
N THR A 7 -16.86 -0.60 11.02
CA THR A 7 -16.74 -0.43 12.48
C THR A 7 -15.27 -0.46 12.87
N ALA A 8 -14.70 0.71 13.15
CA ALA A 8 -13.38 0.81 13.76
C ALA A 8 -13.53 0.83 15.28
N THR A 9 -12.81 -0.06 15.96
CA THR A 9 -12.77 -0.09 17.43
C THR A 9 -11.43 0.43 17.92
N ARG A 10 -11.45 1.51 18.68
CA ARG A 10 -10.27 2.04 19.35
C ARG A 10 -10.21 1.47 20.77
N SER A 11 -9.13 0.75 21.06
CA SER A 11 -8.83 0.21 22.39
C SER A 11 -7.77 1.10 23.04
N SER A 12 -8.19 2.09 23.85
CA SER A 12 -7.29 2.71 24.82
C SER A 12 -7.21 1.81 26.05
N GLY A 13 -5.98 1.50 26.49
CA GLY A 13 -5.74 0.72 27.70
C GLY A 13 -6.51 1.33 28.88
N GLY A 14 -7.45 0.56 29.42
CA GLY A 14 -8.26 0.95 30.57
C GLY A 14 -9.63 1.57 30.24
N ARG A 15 -10.61 0.70 29.97
CA ARG A 15 -12.05 0.88 30.25
C ARG A 15 -12.91 1.86 29.42
N THR A 16 -12.57 2.20 28.17
CA THR A 16 -13.59 2.77 27.26
C THR A 16 -13.43 2.27 25.83
N ARG A 17 -14.41 1.50 25.35
CA ARG A 17 -14.54 1.14 23.92
C ARG A 17 -15.38 2.21 23.24
N SER A 18 -14.74 3.08 22.46
CA SER A 18 -15.46 3.91 21.49
C SER A 18 -15.53 3.16 20.16
N SER A 19 -16.72 2.77 19.73
CA SER A 19 -16.97 2.27 18.38
C SER A 19 -17.32 3.44 17.48
N PHE A 20 -16.52 3.66 16.43
CA PHE A 20 -16.87 4.60 15.38
C PHE A 20 -17.54 3.81 14.26
N ARG A 21 -18.76 4.20 13.92
CA ARG A 21 -19.55 3.62 12.84
C ARG A 21 -19.57 4.64 11.72
N HIS A 22 -18.90 4.34 10.62
CA HIS A 22 -18.95 5.17 9.42
C HIS A 22 -19.70 4.41 8.33
N GLN A 23 -20.72 5.05 7.80
CA GLN A 23 -21.51 4.53 6.69
C GLN A 23 -20.90 5.04 5.40
N VAL A 24 -20.22 4.14 4.68
CA VAL A 24 -19.63 4.46 3.39
C VAL A 24 -20.62 4.09 2.30
N ALA A 25 -20.97 5.06 1.45
CA ALA A 25 -21.90 4.86 0.35
C ALA A 25 -21.15 4.35 -0.88
N VAL A 26 -21.16 3.04 -1.09
CA VAL A 26 -20.45 2.41 -2.20
C VAL A 26 -21.39 2.27 -3.40
N ARG A 27 -20.93 2.60 -4.62
CA ARG A 27 -21.77 2.40 -5.81
C ARG A 27 -21.94 0.91 -6.06
N LYS A 28 -23.03 0.54 -6.72
CA LYS A 28 -23.30 -0.89 -6.96
C LYS A 28 -22.25 -1.52 -7.91
N SER A 29 -21.62 -0.72 -8.76
CA SER A 29 -20.46 -1.09 -9.58
C SER A 29 -19.24 -1.47 -8.74
N ASP A 30 -18.99 -0.72 -7.66
CA ASP A 30 -17.80 -0.92 -6.81
C ASP A 30 -18.04 -2.05 -5.79
N MET A 31 -19.29 -2.44 -5.58
CA MET A 31 -19.68 -3.65 -4.86
C MET A 31 -19.38 -4.94 -5.64
N GLU A 32 -19.43 -4.90 -6.97
CA GLU A 32 -18.95 -6.04 -7.79
C GLU A 32 -17.42 -6.18 -7.66
N VAL A 33 -16.73 -5.09 -7.32
CA VAL A 33 -15.29 -5.05 -7.02
C VAL A 33 -14.94 -5.59 -5.63
N LEU A 34 -15.78 -5.33 -4.63
CA LEU A 34 -15.57 -5.85 -3.28
C LEU A 34 -16.18 -7.25 -3.06
N GLY A 35 -17.18 -7.64 -3.87
CA GLY A 35 -17.90 -8.91 -3.77
C GLY A 35 -17.25 -10.07 -4.54
N GLY A 36 -16.23 -9.79 -5.35
CA GLY A 36 -15.47 -10.78 -6.10
C GLY A 36 -13.98 -10.51 -5.99
N PHE A 37 -13.26 -11.35 -5.24
CA PHE A 37 -11.80 -11.47 -5.33
C PHE A 37 -11.40 -11.99 -6.72
N VAL A 38 -11.58 -11.20 -7.78
CA VAL A 38 -10.99 -11.35 -9.10
C VAL A 38 -10.96 -9.97 -9.76
N PHE A 39 -9.79 -9.32 -9.80
CA PHE A 39 -9.59 -8.16 -10.70
C PHE A 39 -8.67 -8.54 -11.85
N ALA A 40 -9.32 -9.01 -12.91
CA ALA A 40 -8.84 -8.88 -14.26
C ALA A 40 -9.45 -7.59 -14.84
N GLY A 41 -8.60 -6.60 -15.16
CA GLY A 41 -8.88 -5.66 -16.26
C GLY A 41 -9.27 -4.21 -15.96
N GLU A 42 -9.51 -3.79 -14.71
CA GLU A 42 -9.77 -2.37 -14.38
C GLU A 42 -8.60 -1.79 -13.57
N PRO A 43 -8.01 -0.65 -13.97
CA PRO A 43 -6.90 -0.05 -13.25
C PRO A 43 -7.37 0.56 -11.92
N LEU A 44 -6.67 0.23 -10.84
CA LEU A 44 -6.55 1.00 -9.59
C LEU A 44 -7.74 1.91 -9.26
N SER A 45 -8.77 1.35 -8.62
CA SER A 45 -9.81 2.18 -8.01
C SER A 45 -9.26 2.77 -6.70
N LEU A 46 -8.85 4.05 -6.76
CA LEU A 46 -9.08 4.93 -5.61
C LEU A 46 -10.59 4.90 -5.39
N LEU A 47 -11.04 4.14 -4.39
CA LEU A 47 -12.41 4.31 -3.91
C LEU A 47 -12.50 5.75 -3.40
N ASP A 48 -13.60 6.44 -3.72
CA ASP A 48 -13.82 7.89 -3.48
C ASP A 48 -13.55 8.34 -2.01
N ASP A 49 -13.32 7.41 -1.10
CA ASP A 49 -13.10 7.60 0.34
C ASP A 49 -11.63 7.42 0.80
N GLY A 50 -10.65 7.38 -0.11
CA GLY A 50 -9.23 7.28 0.28
C GLY A 50 -8.80 5.87 0.72
N ILE A 51 -9.45 4.84 0.18
CA ILE A 51 -9.07 3.43 0.36
C ILE A 51 -8.26 2.98 -0.85
N PHE A 52 -7.10 2.39 -0.58
CA PHE A 52 -6.19 1.84 -1.57
C PHE A 52 -6.05 0.33 -1.36
N PHE A 53 -6.11 -0.44 -2.45
CA PHE A 53 -5.88 -1.87 -2.47
C PHE A 53 -4.66 -2.19 -3.32
N PHE A 54 -3.79 -3.08 -2.83
CA PHE A 54 -2.65 -3.59 -3.57
C PHE A 54 -2.65 -5.11 -3.60
N THR A 55 -2.38 -5.65 -4.80
CA THR A 55 -2.00 -7.05 -4.99
C THR A 55 -0.79 -7.14 -5.92
N PRO A 56 0.05 -8.20 -5.81
CA PRO A 56 1.22 -8.34 -6.69
C PRO A 56 0.86 -8.40 -8.18
N THR A 57 -0.37 -8.82 -8.51
CA THR A 57 -0.89 -8.91 -9.88
C THR A 57 -1.05 -7.54 -10.55
N GLU A 58 -1.19 -6.45 -9.78
CA GLU A 58 -1.35 -5.09 -10.31
C GLU A 58 -0.10 -4.54 -11.00
N LEU A 59 1.07 -5.16 -10.76
CA LEU A 59 2.34 -4.76 -11.37
C LEU A 59 2.42 -5.01 -12.87
N ILE A 60 1.43 -5.72 -13.43
CA ILE A 60 1.37 -6.07 -14.85
C ILE A 60 0.72 -4.95 -15.68
N ILE A 61 -0.02 -4.02 -15.04
CA ILE A 61 -0.75 -2.96 -15.71
C ILE A 61 0.16 -1.74 -15.89
N PRO A 62 0.53 -1.32 -17.13
CA PRO A 62 1.52 -0.25 -17.32
C PRO A 62 1.10 1.11 -16.76
N SER A 63 -0.19 1.47 -16.83
CA SER A 63 -0.70 2.75 -16.34
C SER A 63 -0.68 2.88 -14.81
N THR A 64 -0.48 1.77 -14.08
CA THR A 64 -0.39 1.73 -12.62
C THR A 64 0.63 2.71 -12.08
N PHE A 65 1.80 2.78 -12.72
CA PHE A 65 2.90 3.60 -12.23
C PHE A 65 2.65 5.10 -12.41
N ASP A 66 2.04 5.48 -13.53
CA ASP A 66 1.71 6.88 -13.81
C ASP A 66 0.60 7.39 -12.89
N HIS A 67 -0.37 6.52 -12.58
CA HIS A 67 -1.44 6.82 -11.61
C HIS A 67 -0.89 6.95 -10.19
N ALA A 68 -0.04 6.01 -9.77
CA ALA A 68 0.63 6.03 -8.48
C ALA A 68 1.49 7.30 -8.32
N TYR A 69 2.29 7.65 -9.33
CA TYR A 69 3.04 8.91 -9.34
C TYR A 69 2.12 10.12 -9.15
N SER A 70 1.07 10.21 -9.98
CA SER A 70 0.15 11.35 -9.97
C SER A 70 -0.55 11.48 -8.62
N PHE A 71 -0.94 10.35 -8.02
CA PHE A 71 -1.54 10.35 -6.68
C PHE A 71 -0.56 10.82 -5.61
N ALA A 72 0.68 10.30 -5.59
CA ALA A 72 1.70 10.74 -4.63
C ALA A 72 2.00 12.24 -4.76
N TYR A 73 2.01 12.76 -5.99
CA TYR A 73 2.19 14.18 -6.26
C TYR A 73 1.02 15.02 -5.75
N MET A 74 -0.22 14.65 -6.08
CA MET A 74 -1.43 15.38 -5.67
C MET A 74 -1.70 15.34 -4.17
N SER A 75 -1.26 14.28 -3.49
CA SER A 75 -1.42 14.09 -2.04
C SER A 75 -0.26 14.64 -1.20
N GLU A 76 0.67 15.37 -1.84
CA GLU A 76 1.89 15.92 -1.20
C GLU A 76 2.77 14.84 -0.54
N ALA A 77 2.61 13.57 -0.92
CA ALA A 77 3.36 12.44 -0.41
C ALA A 77 4.60 12.08 -1.26
N PHE A 78 4.80 12.78 -2.38
CA PHE A 78 5.88 12.49 -3.32
C PHE A 78 7.28 12.56 -2.71
N SER A 79 7.54 13.52 -1.81
CA SER A 79 8.83 13.61 -1.11
C SER A 79 9.11 12.38 -0.26
N ILE A 80 8.10 11.91 0.48
CA ILE A 80 8.16 10.70 1.32
C ILE A 80 8.41 9.46 0.45
N LEU A 81 7.70 9.36 -0.68
CA LEU A 81 7.91 8.31 -1.67
C LEU A 81 9.36 8.32 -2.17
N LEU A 82 9.85 9.46 -2.63
CA LEU A 82 11.20 9.57 -3.21
C LEU A 82 12.29 9.24 -2.18
N ASP A 83 12.13 9.68 -0.93
CA ASP A 83 13.07 9.36 0.16
C ASP A 83 13.08 7.86 0.49
N ALA A 84 11.91 7.22 0.52
CA ALA A 84 11.82 5.78 0.71
C ALA A 84 12.48 5.00 -0.45
N LEU A 85 12.27 5.43 -1.69
CA LEU A 85 12.89 4.79 -2.87
C LEU A 85 14.41 5.01 -2.92
N ARG A 86 14.92 6.16 -2.49
CA ARG A 86 16.36 6.40 -2.31
C ARG A 86 16.95 5.51 -1.23
N ALA A 87 16.22 5.21 -0.17
CA ALA A 87 16.66 4.25 0.83
C ALA A 87 16.86 2.85 0.24
N LEU A 88 16.03 2.45 -0.74
CA LEU A 88 16.23 1.21 -1.50
C LEU A 88 17.43 1.31 -2.43
N HIS A 89 17.42 2.33 -3.30
CA HIS A 89 18.40 2.51 -4.37
C HIS A 89 18.98 3.93 -4.33
N PRO A 90 20.12 4.15 -3.64
CA PRO A 90 20.66 5.50 -3.39
C PRO A 90 21.02 6.31 -4.63
N ALA A 91 21.23 5.66 -5.79
CA ALA A 91 21.52 6.36 -7.04
C ALA A 91 20.28 6.97 -7.71
N ILE A 92 19.09 6.82 -7.12
CA ILE A 92 17.87 7.47 -7.62
C ILE A 92 17.92 8.96 -7.29
N GLU A 93 17.90 9.76 -8.33
CA GLU A 93 17.89 11.21 -8.21
C GLU A 93 16.48 11.75 -8.25
N ASP A 94 15.63 11.21 -9.11
CA ASP A 94 14.26 11.68 -9.31
C ASP A 94 13.39 10.62 -9.97
N ILE A 95 12.08 10.83 -9.96
CA ILE A 95 11.11 10.03 -10.70
C ILE A 95 10.15 11.00 -11.37
N SER A 96 9.84 10.80 -12.65
CA SER A 96 8.92 11.68 -13.35
C SER A 96 8.26 10.98 -14.54
N PRO A 97 6.98 11.26 -14.82
CA PRO A 97 6.35 10.89 -16.07
C PRO A 97 6.95 11.72 -17.20
N ILE A 98 7.38 11.04 -18.27
CA ILE A 98 7.94 11.66 -19.48
C ILE A 98 7.12 11.18 -20.67
N ARG A 99 6.87 12.11 -21.60
CA ARG A 99 6.25 11.83 -22.90
C ARG A 99 7.24 12.14 -24.01
N MET A 100 7.47 11.17 -24.90
CA MET A 100 8.36 11.33 -26.05
C MET A 100 7.54 11.40 -27.33
N GLY A 101 7.35 12.61 -27.87
CA GLY A 101 6.52 12.82 -29.07
C GLY A 101 5.07 12.38 -28.84
N ASP A 102 4.60 11.44 -29.65
CA ASP A 102 3.23 10.92 -29.59
C ASP A 102 3.06 9.70 -28.67
N ASP A 103 4.15 9.21 -28.06
CA ASP A 103 4.11 8.08 -27.13
C ASP A 103 3.20 8.36 -25.92
N PRO A 104 2.67 7.31 -25.25
CA PRO A 104 1.98 7.47 -23.98
C PRO A 104 2.92 8.05 -22.92
N TRP A 105 2.34 8.72 -21.92
CA TRP A 105 3.08 9.06 -20.71
C TRP A 105 3.64 7.78 -20.09
N THR A 106 4.91 7.83 -19.70
CA THR A 106 5.57 6.71 -19.03
C THR A 106 6.38 7.27 -17.87
N THR A 107 6.24 6.69 -16.69
CA THR A 107 7.05 7.02 -15.52
C THR A 107 8.49 6.54 -15.72
N TYR A 108 9.45 7.46 -15.64
CA TYR A 108 10.88 7.19 -15.68
C TYR A 108 11.52 7.41 -14.31
N VAL A 109 12.49 6.56 -13.98
CA VAL A 109 13.38 6.72 -12.82
C VAL A 109 14.69 7.34 -13.31
N ARG A 110 15.02 8.52 -12.80
CA ARG A 110 16.29 9.20 -13.06
C ARG A 110 17.36 8.65 -12.14
N LEU A 111 18.44 8.17 -12.74
CA LEU A 111 19.68 7.78 -12.09
C LEU A 111 20.78 8.79 -12.49
N SER A 112 21.90 8.80 -11.79
CA SER A 112 22.97 9.80 -11.99
C SER A 112 23.51 9.96 -13.41
N HIS A 113 23.41 8.93 -14.24
CA HIS A 113 23.91 8.96 -15.62
C HIS A 113 22.92 8.48 -16.67
N THR A 114 21.67 8.17 -16.28
CA THR A 114 20.67 7.63 -17.20
C THR A 114 19.25 7.83 -16.66
N ALA A 115 18.25 7.68 -17.52
CA ALA A 115 16.86 7.55 -17.11
C ALA A 115 16.30 6.25 -17.68
N LEU A 116 15.66 5.47 -16.83
CA LEU A 116 15.09 4.18 -17.21
C LEU A 116 13.58 4.19 -17.02
N PRO A 117 12.78 3.64 -17.96
CA PRO A 117 11.36 3.43 -17.73
C PRO A 117 11.16 2.59 -16.46
N ILE A 118 10.17 2.92 -15.63
CA ILE A 118 9.92 2.17 -14.39
C ILE A 118 9.64 0.68 -14.65
N MET A 119 9.11 0.36 -15.84
CA MET A 119 8.84 -1.02 -16.30
C MET A 119 10.09 -1.90 -16.33
N VAL A 120 11.29 -1.34 -16.55
CA VAL A 120 12.54 -2.10 -16.57
C VAL A 120 13.17 -2.26 -15.19
N MET A 121 12.60 -1.61 -14.17
CA MET A 121 13.04 -1.78 -12.78
C MET A 121 12.58 -3.14 -12.24
N GLY A 122 13.31 -3.66 -11.25
CA GLY A 122 12.96 -4.95 -10.62
C GLY A 122 11.58 -4.95 -9.96
N ASP A 123 10.95 -6.11 -9.88
CA ASP A 123 9.56 -6.24 -9.38
C ASP A 123 9.39 -5.71 -7.95
N GLY A 124 10.36 -5.95 -7.06
CA GLY A 124 10.35 -5.37 -5.71
C GLY A 124 10.39 -3.84 -5.72
N PHE A 125 11.11 -3.22 -6.66
CA PHE A 125 11.11 -1.76 -6.81
C PHE A 125 9.74 -1.27 -7.28
N LYS A 126 9.15 -1.92 -8.29
CA LYS A 126 7.83 -1.58 -8.82
C LYS A 126 6.73 -1.73 -7.75
N ALA A 127 6.75 -2.82 -6.99
CA ALA A 127 5.87 -3.05 -5.83
C ALA A 127 6.03 -1.98 -4.76
N GLY A 128 7.28 -1.70 -4.36
CA GLY A 128 7.58 -0.67 -3.39
C GLY A 128 7.08 0.70 -3.85
N PHE A 129 7.35 1.07 -5.10
CA PHE A 129 6.88 2.32 -5.68
C PHE A 129 5.37 2.48 -5.56
N VAL A 130 4.59 1.48 -5.99
CA VAL A 130 3.13 1.54 -5.94
C VAL A 130 2.64 1.64 -4.50
N ILE A 131 3.04 0.70 -3.62
CA ILE A 131 2.58 0.69 -2.23
C ILE A 131 2.89 2.01 -1.53
N LEU A 132 4.11 2.51 -1.70
CA LEU A 132 4.59 3.72 -1.03
C LEU A 132 3.94 4.99 -1.60
N ALA A 133 3.64 5.01 -2.90
CA ALA A 133 2.95 6.13 -3.52
C ALA A 133 1.55 6.35 -2.95
N TYR A 134 0.89 5.25 -2.52
CA TYR A 134 -0.42 5.28 -1.88
C TYR A 134 -0.37 5.30 -0.34
N ALA A 135 0.81 5.21 0.27
CA ALA A 135 1.01 5.30 1.72
C ALA A 135 0.95 6.76 2.22
N THR A 136 -0.17 7.45 1.96
CA THR A 136 -0.34 8.89 2.13
C THR A 136 -1.26 9.23 3.31
N ARG A 137 -1.39 10.53 3.65
CA ARG A 137 -2.09 11.01 4.85
C ARG A 137 -3.57 10.62 4.89
N GLY A 138 -4.00 10.04 6.01
CA GLY A 138 -5.40 9.82 6.37
C GLY A 138 -6.15 8.72 5.61
N GLY A 139 -5.49 7.98 4.71
CA GLY A 139 -6.11 6.91 3.92
C GLY A 139 -6.09 5.53 4.59
N VAL A 140 -6.78 4.57 3.98
CA VAL A 140 -6.73 3.14 4.35
C VAL A 140 -5.98 2.36 3.29
N LEU A 141 -4.93 1.64 3.67
CA LEU A 141 -4.15 0.76 2.80
C LEU A 141 -4.51 -0.69 3.10
N LEU A 142 -4.98 -1.40 2.09
CA LEU A 142 -5.30 -2.81 2.10
C LEU A 142 -4.29 -3.55 1.22
N LEU A 143 -3.33 -4.26 1.81
CA LEU A 143 -2.19 -4.82 1.08
C LEU A 143 -2.22 -6.34 1.14
N ASP A 144 -2.35 -7.01 -0.01
CA ASP A 144 -2.18 -8.46 -0.08
C ASP A 144 -0.76 -8.83 -0.51
N ALA A 145 -0.11 -9.66 0.31
CA ALA A 145 1.27 -10.12 0.10
C ALA A 145 2.24 -9.00 -0.32
N PRO A 146 2.34 -7.87 0.43
CA PRO A 146 3.21 -6.75 0.05
C PRO A 146 4.69 -7.09 0.14
N ASP A 147 5.04 -8.20 0.78
CA ASP A 147 6.38 -8.80 0.82
C ASP A 147 6.78 -9.50 -0.49
N ALA A 148 5.85 -9.71 -1.43
CA ALA A 148 6.15 -10.33 -2.71
C ALA A 148 7.24 -9.56 -3.46
N PHE A 149 8.21 -10.31 -4.00
CA PHE A 149 9.36 -9.81 -4.76
C PHE A 149 10.34 -8.91 -3.99
N GLN A 150 10.10 -8.66 -2.69
CA GLN A 150 10.98 -7.86 -1.87
C GLN A 150 12.18 -8.68 -1.37
N HIS A 151 13.38 -8.13 -1.56
CA HIS A 151 14.58 -8.60 -0.88
C HIS A 151 14.64 -7.97 0.52
N ARG A 152 15.53 -8.45 1.40
CA ARG A 152 15.63 -8.01 2.81
C ARG A 152 15.54 -6.49 2.99
N LYS A 153 16.37 -5.74 2.27
CA LYS A 153 16.40 -4.27 2.32
C LYS A 153 15.07 -3.64 1.85
N GLY A 154 14.43 -4.26 0.86
CA GLY A 154 13.05 -3.98 0.43
C GLY A 154 12.06 -4.03 1.58
N LEU A 155 12.05 -5.15 2.30
CA LEU A 155 11.16 -5.36 3.45
C LEU A 155 11.40 -4.36 4.56
N GLU A 156 12.66 -4.02 4.85
CA GLU A 156 13.02 -3.04 5.89
C GLU A 156 12.49 -1.64 5.55
N VAL A 157 12.67 -1.18 4.30
CA VAL A 157 12.11 0.10 3.86
C VAL A 157 10.60 0.07 3.86
N LEU A 158 9.99 -1.01 3.36
CA LEU A 158 8.54 -1.18 3.33
C LEU A 158 7.95 -1.12 4.73
N ALA A 159 8.44 -1.94 5.67
CA ALA A 159 7.95 -1.98 7.05
C ALA A 159 8.06 -0.59 7.72
N ARG A 160 9.23 0.05 7.63
CA ARG A 160 9.45 1.39 8.18
C ARG A 160 8.48 2.41 7.58
N SER A 161 8.24 2.35 6.28
CA SER A 161 7.37 3.31 5.59
C SER A 161 5.89 3.09 5.93
N LEU A 162 5.44 1.83 6.02
CA LEU A 162 4.07 1.49 6.42
C LEU A 162 3.79 1.91 7.87
N VAL A 163 4.73 1.66 8.79
CA VAL A 163 4.60 2.11 10.17
C VAL A 163 4.67 3.64 10.24
N HIS A 164 5.53 4.30 9.46
CA HIS A 164 5.56 5.75 9.38
C HIS A 164 4.22 6.33 8.89
N ALA A 165 3.62 5.75 7.85
CA ALA A 165 2.31 6.15 7.36
C ALA A 165 1.24 6.05 8.47
N ALA A 166 1.22 4.93 9.20
CA ALA A 166 0.30 4.77 10.32
C ALA A 166 0.56 5.74 11.49
N ALA A 167 1.83 5.91 11.87
CA ALA A 167 2.23 6.69 13.04
C ALA A 167 2.09 8.21 12.83
N SER A 168 2.48 8.67 11.64
CA SER A 168 2.76 10.08 11.36
C SER A 168 1.81 10.69 10.34
N LEU A 169 1.27 9.87 9.44
CA LEU A 169 0.36 10.32 8.39
C LEU A 169 -1.11 10.01 8.73
N GLY A 170 -1.36 9.24 9.79
CA GLY A 170 -2.71 8.87 10.24
C GLY A 170 -3.39 7.83 9.35
N SER A 171 -2.62 7.13 8.52
CA SER A 171 -3.13 6.09 7.63
C SER A 171 -3.49 4.82 8.42
N GLN A 172 -4.51 4.09 8.01
CA GLN A 172 -4.77 2.75 8.53
C GLN A 172 -4.17 1.72 7.57
N VAL A 173 -3.21 0.91 8.03
CA VAL A 173 -2.63 -0.16 7.22
C VAL A 173 -3.20 -1.50 7.67
N ILE A 174 -3.79 -2.24 6.74
CA ILE A 174 -4.28 -3.61 6.90
C ILE A 174 -3.58 -4.43 5.83
N LEU A 175 -2.89 -5.51 6.24
CA LEU A 175 -2.17 -6.35 5.30
C LEU A 175 -2.29 -7.83 5.63
N SER A 176 -2.24 -8.66 4.59
CA SER A 176 -2.02 -10.11 4.67
C SER A 176 -0.60 -10.44 4.25
N THR A 177 0.05 -11.33 4.99
CA THR A 177 1.38 -11.82 4.65
C THR A 177 1.60 -13.23 5.21
N HIS A 178 2.45 -13.99 4.52
CA HIS A 178 3.01 -15.24 5.02
C HIS A 178 4.47 -15.08 5.49
N SER A 179 5.04 -13.89 5.34
CA SER A 179 6.41 -13.59 5.71
C SER A 179 6.53 -13.29 7.20
N LEU A 180 7.15 -14.21 7.93
CA LEU A 180 7.57 -13.97 9.32
C LEU A 180 8.59 -12.82 9.40
N GLU A 181 9.39 -12.67 8.35
CA GLU A 181 10.40 -11.63 8.25
C GLU A 181 9.80 -10.22 8.21
N LEU A 182 8.75 -10.02 7.39
CA LEU A 182 8.00 -8.78 7.36
C LEU A 182 7.29 -8.54 8.69
N LEU A 183 6.71 -9.58 9.30
CA LEU A 183 6.05 -9.47 10.60
C LEU A 183 7.02 -9.00 11.70
N ASP A 184 8.22 -9.58 11.78
CA ASP A 184 9.25 -9.19 12.76
C ASP A 184 9.66 -7.73 12.58
N LEU A 185 9.85 -7.28 11.34
CA LEU A 185 10.16 -5.89 11.02
C LEU A 185 9.02 -4.95 11.41
N LEU A 186 7.76 -5.29 11.10
CA LEU A 186 6.59 -4.49 11.49
C LEU A 186 6.46 -4.38 13.01
N ILE A 187 6.71 -5.45 13.75
CA ILE A 187 6.71 -5.44 15.22
C ILE A 187 7.79 -4.49 15.74
N SER A 188 9.03 -4.64 15.25
CA SER A 188 10.16 -3.82 15.66
C SER A 188 9.90 -2.32 15.43
N GLU A 189 9.49 -1.96 14.21
CA GLU A 189 9.20 -0.58 13.83
C GLU A 189 8.00 -0.01 14.62
N SER A 190 6.96 -0.82 14.85
CA SER A 190 5.79 -0.38 15.63
C SER A 190 6.13 -0.09 17.09
N VAL A 191 7.02 -0.89 17.70
CA VAL A 191 7.53 -0.64 19.05
C VAL A 191 8.33 0.66 19.09
N GLU A 192 9.24 0.86 18.14
CA GLU A 192 10.06 2.08 18.07
C GLU A 192 9.20 3.34 17.91
N LYS A 193 8.23 3.31 16.99
CA LYS A 193 7.32 4.43 16.70
C LYS A 193 6.13 4.53 17.66
N ARG A 194 6.03 3.64 18.65
CA ARG A 194 4.90 3.56 19.60
C ARG A 194 3.53 3.55 18.89
N THR A 195 3.46 2.80 17.81
CA THR A 195 2.27 2.68 16.96
C THR A 195 1.55 1.38 17.24
N GLY A 196 0.21 1.41 17.19
CA GLY A 196 -0.59 0.22 17.42
C GLY A 196 -0.44 -0.79 16.30
N LEU A 197 -0.12 -2.03 16.65
CA LEU A 197 -0.08 -3.17 15.73
C LEU A 197 -1.00 -4.28 16.25
N HIS A 198 -1.90 -4.75 15.40
CA HIS A 198 -2.78 -5.88 15.69
C HIS A 198 -2.44 -7.02 14.73
N VAL A 199 -2.10 -8.18 15.30
CA VAL A 199 -1.72 -9.37 14.52
C VAL A 199 -2.80 -10.43 14.69
N TYR A 200 -3.31 -10.92 13.58
CA TYR A 200 -4.28 -12.00 13.53
C TYR A 200 -3.68 -13.15 12.73
N ARG A 201 -3.61 -14.32 13.34
CA ARG A 201 -3.18 -15.53 12.64
C ARG A 201 -4.42 -16.25 12.13
N PHE A 202 -4.43 -16.58 10.84
CA PHE A 202 -5.48 -17.40 10.24
C PHE A 202 -4.96 -18.82 10.00
N GLY A 203 -5.86 -19.79 10.10
CA GLY A 203 -5.58 -21.19 9.78
C GLY A 203 -6.86 -21.94 9.46
N LEU A 204 -6.71 -23.16 8.95
CA LEU A 204 -7.83 -24.05 8.70
C LEU A 204 -8.07 -24.93 9.92
N MET A 205 -9.30 -24.96 10.41
CA MET A 205 -9.79 -25.93 11.39
C MET A 205 -11.02 -26.60 10.80
N ASP A 206 -11.01 -27.93 10.70
CA ASP A 206 -12.08 -28.73 10.09
C ASP A 206 -12.43 -28.27 8.66
N GLY A 207 -11.42 -27.86 7.88
CA GLY A 207 -11.58 -27.36 6.52
C GLY A 207 -12.17 -25.94 6.43
N GLN A 208 -12.37 -25.24 7.54
CA GLN A 208 -12.92 -23.89 7.59
C GLN A 208 -11.86 -22.87 8.05
N PRO A 209 -11.78 -21.68 7.42
CA PRO A 209 -10.92 -20.61 7.90
C PRO A 209 -11.33 -20.13 9.30
N ARG A 210 -10.37 -20.09 10.21
CA ARG A 210 -10.55 -19.59 11.59
C ARG A 210 -9.40 -18.67 11.96
N VAL A 211 -9.70 -17.69 12.81
CA VAL A 211 -8.67 -16.93 13.54
C VAL A 211 -8.13 -17.85 14.64
N LEU A 212 -6.84 -18.14 14.57
CA LEU A 212 -6.11 -18.88 15.58
C LEU A 212 -5.76 -17.91 16.72
N ARG A 213 -6.14 -18.30 17.95
CA ARG A 213 -5.81 -17.56 19.17
C ARG A 213 -4.45 -17.98 19.72
#